data_AF-A0A7X5L1E5-F1
#
_entry.id   AF-A0A7X5L1E5-F1
#
_cell.length_a   1.000
_cell.length_b   1.000
_cell.length_c   1.000
_cell.angle_alpha   90.00
_cell.angle_beta   90.00
_cell.angle_gamma   90.00
#
_symmetry.space_group_name_H-M   'P 1'
#
loop_
_entity.id
_entity.type
_entity.pdbx_description
1 polymer ?
#
loop_
_entity_poly.entity_id
_entity_poly.type
_entity_poly.pdbx_seq_one_letter_code
_entity_poly.pdbx_strand_id
1 'polypeptide(L)'
;MNKDSDDKMYLLYHQFEYGEHNENEDLMILGIYSSEQEASKAIERYYKLAGFKKYSKECFIVDEYIVGVDTNWKEGFVNSVCLDWNFEILTSCFNEWLGNNKSLDESWKDEAYYKALCSVYKVVYKIRDIRELAEHIQQVWVKCFNEKSKNFDDYTQIAKNIIAKEFYDF
;
A
#
# COMPACT_ATOMS: atom_id res chain seq x y z
N MET A 1 23.23 24.76 13.87
CA MET A 1 22.76 25.27 12.58
C MET A 1 22.42 24.05 11.74
N ASN A 2 21.16 23.61 11.74
CA ASN A 2 20.72 22.57 10.81
C ASN A 2 20.41 23.27 9.50
N LYS A 3 21.25 23.05 8.48
CA LYS A 3 20.81 23.26 7.11
C LYS A 3 19.91 22.08 6.81
N ASP A 4 18.60 22.29 6.77
CA ASP A 4 17.73 21.45 5.96
C ASP A 4 18.29 21.57 4.54
N SER A 5 19.01 20.56 4.06
CA SER A 5 19.55 20.57 2.72
C SER A 5 18.44 20.13 1.78
N ASP A 6 17.94 21.05 0.95
CA ASP A 6 17.16 20.72 -0.25
C ASP A 6 18.05 20.06 -1.34
N ASP A 7 19.17 19.45 -0.94
CA ASP A 7 20.11 18.80 -1.83
C ASP A 7 19.43 17.53 -2.37
N LYS A 8 19.09 17.59 -3.66
CA LYS A 8 18.48 16.48 -4.37
C LYS A 8 19.55 15.51 -4.87
N MET A 9 19.25 14.23 -4.76
CA MET A 9 20.01 13.14 -5.36
C MET A 9 19.09 12.30 -6.25
N TYR A 10 19.69 11.72 -7.27
CA TYR A 10 18.99 10.98 -8.31
C TYR A 10 19.57 9.56 -8.36
N LEU A 11 18.80 8.58 -7.89
CA LEU A 11 19.18 7.17 -7.92
C LEU A 11 18.83 6.59 -9.28
N LEU A 12 19.82 6.19 -10.05
CA LEU A 12 19.63 5.45 -11.28
C LEU A 12 19.73 3.95 -11.00
N TYR A 13 18.73 3.21 -11.44
CA TYR A 13 18.76 1.76 -11.46
C TYR A 13 18.14 1.21 -12.75
N HIS A 14 18.42 -0.06 -13.03
CA HIS A 14 17.85 -0.78 -14.15
C HIS A 14 16.98 -1.92 -13.63
N GLN A 15 15.70 -1.94 -14.00
CA GLN A 15 14.70 -2.91 -13.55
C GLN A 15 14.04 -3.55 -14.77
N PHE A 16 13.95 -4.88 -14.78
CA PHE A 16 13.30 -5.61 -15.86
C PHE A 16 12.75 -6.94 -15.37
N GLU A 17 11.69 -7.37 -16.03
CA GLU A 17 11.07 -8.67 -15.81
C GLU A 17 11.66 -9.72 -16.75
N TYR A 18 11.70 -10.98 -16.30
CA TYR A 18 12.13 -12.14 -17.08
C TYR A 18 11.47 -13.43 -16.61
N GLY A 19 11.55 -14.48 -17.42
CA GLY A 19 10.81 -15.74 -17.22
C GLY A 19 9.78 -15.96 -18.33
N GLU A 20 9.13 -17.12 -18.35
CA GLU A 20 8.14 -17.44 -19.40
C GLU A 20 6.88 -16.55 -19.28
N HIS A 21 6.58 -16.08 -18.07
CA HIS A 21 5.45 -15.23 -17.76
C HIS A 21 5.84 -13.97 -16.98
N ASN A 22 7.07 -13.48 -17.18
CA ASN A 22 7.60 -12.33 -16.43
C ASN A 22 7.55 -12.55 -14.90
N GLU A 23 7.63 -13.79 -14.43
CA GLU A 23 7.46 -14.09 -13.01
C GLU A 23 8.65 -13.66 -12.13
N ASN A 24 9.77 -13.29 -12.75
CA ASN A 24 10.96 -12.83 -12.05
C ASN A 24 11.25 -11.37 -12.39
N GLU A 25 11.84 -10.67 -11.44
CA GLU A 25 12.27 -9.29 -11.58
C GLU A 25 13.70 -9.15 -11.07
N ASP A 26 14.54 -8.48 -11.85
CA ASP A 26 15.89 -8.11 -11.45
C ASP A 26 16.01 -6.59 -11.37
N LEU A 27 16.65 -6.11 -10.30
CA LEU A 27 16.97 -4.70 -10.09
C LEU A 27 18.48 -4.52 -9.88
N MET A 28 19.09 -3.59 -10.63
CA MET A 28 20.50 -3.22 -10.50
C MET A 28 20.65 -1.73 -10.27
N ILE A 29 21.18 -1.34 -9.10
CA ILE A 29 21.58 0.05 -8.85
C ILE A 29 22.83 0.37 -9.68
N LEU A 30 22.74 1.43 -10.49
CA LEU A 30 23.81 1.84 -11.41
C LEU A 30 24.59 3.05 -10.90
N GLY A 31 23.95 3.92 -10.11
CA GLY A 31 24.62 5.04 -9.48
C GLY A 31 23.69 6.04 -8.81
N ILE A 32 24.28 6.94 -8.03
CA ILE A 32 23.60 8.08 -7.41
C ILE A 32 24.24 9.35 -7.98
N TYR A 33 23.41 10.25 -8.48
CA TYR A 33 23.84 11.48 -9.16
C TYR A 33 23.31 12.72 -8.44
N SER A 34 24.05 13.82 -8.51
CA SER A 34 23.64 15.11 -7.93
C SER A 34 22.69 15.91 -8.83
N SER A 35 22.37 15.41 -10.02
CA SER A 35 21.39 16.02 -10.93
C SER A 35 20.76 14.98 -11.86
N GLU A 36 19.51 15.24 -12.27
CA GLU A 36 18.78 14.43 -13.26
C GLU A 36 19.52 14.35 -14.60
N GLN A 37 20.20 15.44 -14.99
CA GLN A 37 20.96 15.49 -16.24
C GLN A 37 22.17 14.54 -16.21
N GLU A 38 22.86 14.41 -15.08
CA GLU A 38 23.97 13.45 -14.94
C GLU A 38 23.47 12.00 -14.94
N ALA A 39 22.32 11.73 -14.31
CA ALA A 39 21.65 10.44 -14.40
C ALA A 39 21.26 10.10 -15.86
N SER A 40 20.68 11.06 -16.60
CA SER A 40 20.33 10.89 -18.02
C SER A 40 21.55 10.58 -18.89
N LYS A 41 22.68 11.28 -18.67
CA LYS A 41 23.94 10.98 -19.35
C LYS A 41 24.44 9.57 -19.00
N ALA A 42 24.22 9.10 -17.77
CA ALA A 42 24.60 7.76 -17.36
C ALA A 42 23.76 6.69 -18.06
N ILE A 43 22.45 6.91 -18.21
CA ILE A 43 21.57 6.03 -19.01
C ILE A 43 22.17 5.83 -20.41
N GLU A 44 22.57 6.90 -21.10
CA GLU A 44 23.20 6.77 -22.44
C GLU A 44 24.50 5.97 -22.43
N ARG A 45 25.28 6.02 -21.35
CA ARG A 45 26.52 5.24 -21.21
C ARG A 45 26.20 3.76 -20.99
N TYR A 46 25.29 3.45 -20.07
CA TYR A 46 24.91 2.07 -19.74
C TYR A 46 24.14 1.39 -20.88
N TYR A 47 23.26 2.11 -21.58
CA TYR A 47 22.47 1.58 -22.69
C TYR A 47 23.33 1.11 -23.88
N LYS A 48 24.61 1.49 -23.95
CA LYS A 48 25.54 0.99 -24.98
C LYS A 48 26.13 -0.39 -24.65
N LEU A 49 26.05 -0.83 -23.40
CA LEU A 49 26.63 -2.10 -22.95
C LEU A 49 25.73 -3.28 -23.36
N ALA A 50 26.34 -4.39 -23.76
CA ALA A 50 25.63 -5.53 -24.33
C ALA A 50 24.55 -6.13 -23.40
N GLY A 51 24.78 -6.10 -22.09
CA GLY A 51 23.83 -6.61 -21.09
C GLY A 51 22.59 -5.74 -20.91
N PHE A 52 22.69 -4.43 -21.14
CA PHE A 52 21.59 -3.49 -20.94
C PHE A 52 20.82 -3.18 -22.22
N LYS A 53 21.53 -3.04 -23.36
CA LYS A 53 20.91 -2.67 -24.65
C LYS A 53 19.90 -3.68 -25.20
N LYS A 54 19.82 -4.87 -24.60
CA LYS A 54 18.86 -5.92 -24.94
C LYS A 54 17.46 -5.64 -24.39
N TYR A 55 17.33 -4.72 -23.43
CA TYR A 55 16.07 -4.28 -22.84
C TYR A 55 15.68 -2.90 -23.34
N SER A 56 14.40 -2.54 -23.15
CA SER A 56 13.91 -1.19 -23.43
C SER A 56 14.69 -0.17 -22.60
N LYS A 57 14.88 1.03 -23.15
CA LYS A 57 15.47 2.13 -22.39
C LYS A 57 14.59 2.59 -21.23
N GLU A 58 13.30 2.26 -21.27
CA GLU A 58 12.34 2.47 -20.17
C GLU A 58 12.66 1.61 -18.95
N CYS A 59 13.45 0.54 -19.09
CA CYS A 59 13.95 -0.24 -17.96
C CYS A 59 14.96 0.53 -17.09
N PHE A 60 15.41 1.72 -17.51
CA PHE A 60 16.23 2.62 -16.69
C PHE A 60 15.35 3.61 -15.94
N ILE A 61 15.37 3.55 -14.62
CA ILE A 61 14.52 4.37 -13.76
C ILE A 61 15.41 5.31 -12.94
N VAL A 62 14.96 6.56 -12.81
CA VAL A 62 15.62 7.59 -12.02
C VAL A 62 14.65 8.07 -10.95
N ASP A 63 14.96 7.73 -9.71
CA ASP A 63 14.19 8.21 -8.55
C ASP A 63 14.87 9.44 -7.94
N GLU A 64 14.06 10.45 -7.60
CA GLU A 64 14.50 11.63 -6.88
C GLU A 64 14.40 11.43 -5.36
N TYR A 65 15.46 11.77 -4.64
CA TYR A 65 15.54 11.76 -3.18
C TYR A 65 16.06 13.10 -2.66
N ILE A 66 15.61 13.51 -1.47
CA ILE A 66 16.15 14.67 -0.76
C ILE A 66 17.09 14.15 0.33
N VAL A 67 18.31 14.68 0.37
CA VAL A 67 19.32 14.27 1.35
C VAL A 67 18.85 14.60 2.77
N GLY A 68 18.88 13.61 3.66
CA GLY A 68 18.49 13.77 5.06
C GLY A 68 16.98 13.71 5.30
N VAL A 69 16.17 13.38 4.29
CA VAL A 69 14.72 13.21 4.42
C VAL A 69 14.34 11.74 4.22
N ASP A 70 13.67 11.16 5.22
CA ASP A 70 13.14 9.81 5.14
C ASP A 70 12.07 9.69 4.04
N THR A 71 12.08 8.56 3.33
CA THR A 71 11.12 8.26 2.27
C THR A 71 9.77 7.80 2.84
N ASN A 72 8.87 7.31 1.99
CA ASN A 72 7.48 7.01 2.36
C ASN A 72 7.30 5.79 3.29
N TRP A 73 8.36 5.04 3.59
CA TRP A 73 8.31 3.84 4.46
C TRP A 73 8.43 4.19 5.96
N LYS A 74 7.70 5.21 6.41
CA LYS A 74 7.75 5.68 7.82
C LYS A 74 7.03 4.74 8.79
N GLU A 75 6.20 3.86 8.26
CA GLU A 75 5.34 2.95 9.00
C GLU A 75 5.91 1.52 9.08
N GLY A 76 7.14 1.28 8.60
CA GLY A 76 7.75 -0.05 8.56
C GLY A 76 7.32 -0.89 7.35
N PHE A 77 7.58 -2.20 7.39
CA PHE A 77 7.19 -3.16 6.34
C PHE A 77 6.18 -4.17 6.89
N VAL A 78 5.31 -4.68 6.01
CA VAL A 78 4.35 -5.73 6.35
C VAL A 78 4.63 -6.99 5.53
N ASN A 79 4.53 -8.16 6.15
CA ASN A 79 4.62 -9.43 5.44
C ASN A 79 3.33 -9.65 4.62
N SER A 80 3.44 -10.11 3.37
CA SER A 80 2.28 -10.41 2.52
C SER A 80 1.34 -11.42 3.15
N VAL A 81 1.85 -12.40 3.90
CA VAL A 81 1.05 -13.36 4.67
C VAL A 81 0.21 -12.67 5.74
N CYS A 82 0.70 -11.57 6.32
CA CYS A 82 -0.05 -10.78 7.29
C CYS A 82 -1.15 -9.94 6.62
N LEU A 83 -1.00 -9.55 5.34
CA LEU A 83 -2.04 -8.80 4.63
C LEU A 83 -3.29 -9.64 4.38
N ASP A 84 -3.11 -10.89 3.96
CA ASP A 84 -4.23 -11.80 3.73
C ASP A 84 -4.93 -12.08 5.06
N TRP A 85 -4.17 -12.45 6.10
CA TRP A 85 -4.73 -12.75 7.41
C TRP A 85 -5.49 -11.56 8.03
N ASN A 86 -4.96 -10.35 7.92
CA ASN A 86 -5.65 -9.16 8.39
C ASN A 86 -6.96 -8.94 7.62
N PHE A 87 -6.98 -9.11 6.30
CA PHE A 87 -8.21 -8.98 5.53
C PHE A 87 -9.26 -10.03 5.92
N GLU A 88 -8.85 -11.25 6.25
CA GLU A 88 -9.73 -12.30 6.79
C GLU A 88 -10.29 -11.94 8.17
N ILE A 89 -9.46 -11.40 9.08
CA ILE A 89 -9.89 -10.93 10.40
C ILE A 89 -10.93 -9.81 10.24
N LEU A 90 -10.65 -8.83 9.36
CA LEU A 90 -11.58 -7.73 9.08
C LEU A 90 -12.92 -8.26 8.58
N THR A 91 -12.87 -9.16 7.60
CA THR A 91 -14.06 -9.80 7.04
C THR A 91 -14.87 -10.52 8.12
N SER A 92 -14.18 -11.23 9.02
CA SER A 92 -14.82 -11.94 10.13
C SER A 92 -15.51 -10.98 11.10
N CYS A 93 -14.87 -9.88 11.48
CA CYS A 93 -15.48 -8.86 12.35
C CYS A 93 -16.77 -8.29 11.74
N PHE A 94 -16.78 -8.01 10.43
CA PHE A 94 -17.98 -7.49 9.77
C PHE A 94 -19.06 -8.57 9.57
N ASN A 95 -18.67 -9.81 9.29
CA ASN A 95 -19.63 -10.92 9.20
C ASN A 95 -20.34 -11.11 10.56
N GLU A 96 -19.59 -11.11 11.66
CA GLU A 96 -20.14 -11.20 13.02
C GLU A 96 -21.07 -10.01 13.33
N TRP A 97 -20.63 -8.78 13.06
CA TRP A 97 -21.42 -7.58 13.32
C TRP A 97 -22.73 -7.52 12.51
N LEU A 98 -22.73 -8.06 11.30
CA LEU A 98 -23.93 -8.15 10.46
C LEU A 98 -24.79 -9.39 10.76
N GLY A 99 -24.35 -10.30 11.63
CA GLY A 99 -25.03 -11.56 11.89
C GLY A 99 -25.03 -12.50 10.67
N ASN A 100 -24.02 -12.38 9.81
CA ASN A 100 -23.86 -13.16 8.59
C ASN A 100 -23.02 -14.42 8.86
N ASN A 101 -23.52 -15.59 8.46
CA ASN A 101 -22.86 -16.88 8.62
C ASN A 101 -22.12 -17.36 7.37
N LYS A 102 -21.99 -16.51 6.34
CA LYS A 102 -21.19 -16.81 5.15
C LYS A 102 -19.73 -17.07 5.50
N SER A 103 -19.13 -18.00 4.77
CA SER A 103 -17.66 -18.13 4.69
C SER A 103 -17.02 -16.87 4.10
N LEU A 104 -15.69 -16.74 4.25
CA LEU A 104 -14.93 -15.63 3.69
C LEU A 104 -15.10 -15.54 2.17
N ASP A 105 -14.96 -16.66 1.47
CA ASP A 105 -15.13 -16.75 0.01
C ASP A 105 -16.54 -16.36 -0.45
N GLU A 106 -17.57 -16.73 0.30
CA GLU A 106 -18.95 -16.36 -0.01
C GLU A 106 -19.21 -14.87 0.22
N SER A 107 -18.59 -14.31 1.26
CA SER A 107 -18.64 -12.87 1.53
C SER A 107 -17.94 -12.06 0.43
N TRP A 108 -16.79 -12.51 -0.06
CA TRP A 108 -16.02 -11.80 -1.09
C TRP A 108 -16.63 -11.86 -2.50
N LYS A 109 -17.59 -12.75 -2.74
CA LYS A 109 -18.39 -12.75 -3.99
C LYS A 109 -19.39 -11.60 -4.08
N ASP A 110 -19.75 -10.98 -2.95
CA ASP A 110 -20.57 -9.77 -2.94
C ASP A 110 -19.69 -8.56 -3.24
N GLU A 111 -19.82 -8.03 -4.45
CA GLU A 111 -18.98 -6.94 -4.95
C GLU A 111 -19.11 -5.65 -4.09
N ALA A 112 -20.31 -5.33 -3.61
CA ALA A 112 -20.54 -4.14 -2.80
C ALA A 112 -19.90 -4.30 -1.41
N TYR A 113 -20.03 -5.49 -0.83
CA TYR A 113 -19.40 -5.85 0.44
C TYR A 113 -17.89 -5.88 0.35
N TYR A 114 -17.33 -6.55 -0.65
CA TYR A 114 -15.89 -6.58 -0.87
C TYR A 114 -15.31 -5.17 -1.06
N LYS A 115 -15.98 -4.29 -1.82
CA LYS A 115 -15.59 -2.88 -2.00
C LYS A 115 -15.65 -2.08 -0.70
N ALA A 116 -16.65 -2.33 0.15
CA ALA A 116 -16.77 -1.69 1.46
C ALA A 116 -15.62 -2.12 2.38
N LEU A 117 -15.34 -3.43 2.47
CA LEU A 117 -14.22 -3.97 3.24
C LEU A 117 -12.88 -3.40 2.77
N CYS A 118 -12.62 -3.39 1.46
CA CYS A 118 -11.42 -2.77 0.89
C CYS A 118 -11.26 -1.29 1.26
N SER A 119 -12.37 -0.56 1.35
CA SER A 119 -12.33 0.87 1.72
C SER A 119 -11.95 1.07 3.18
N VAL A 120 -12.54 0.28 4.08
CA VAL A 120 -12.18 0.30 5.50
C VAL A 120 -10.75 -0.18 5.73
N TYR A 121 -10.34 -1.27 5.07
CA TYR A 121 -9.02 -1.86 5.20
C TYR A 121 -7.86 -0.90 4.88
N LYS A 122 -8.09 0.08 3.99
CA LYS A 122 -7.09 1.10 3.65
C LYS A 122 -6.75 2.05 4.80
N VAL A 123 -7.65 2.18 5.77
CA VAL A 123 -7.52 3.17 6.85
C VAL A 123 -7.33 2.54 8.22
N VAL A 124 -7.64 1.25 8.42
CA VAL A 124 -7.50 0.60 9.74
C VAL A 124 -6.08 0.78 10.29
N TYR A 125 -5.04 0.54 9.48
CA TYR A 125 -3.64 0.70 9.89
C TYR A 125 -3.27 2.10 10.39
N LYS A 126 -4.02 3.12 9.98
CA LYS A 126 -3.72 4.53 10.23
C LYS A 126 -4.56 5.12 11.37
N ILE A 127 -5.80 4.67 11.53
CA ILE A 127 -6.75 5.26 12.48
C ILE A 127 -6.75 4.45 13.77
N ARG A 128 -6.33 5.08 14.87
CA ARG A 128 -6.39 4.51 16.23
C ARG A 128 -7.58 5.03 17.04
N ASP A 129 -8.14 6.16 16.64
CA ASP A 129 -9.31 6.72 17.30
C ASP A 129 -10.57 5.94 16.91
N ILE A 130 -11.27 5.41 17.91
CA ILE A 130 -12.48 4.59 17.72
C ILE A 130 -13.57 5.38 16.99
N ARG A 131 -13.72 6.66 17.33
CA ARG A 131 -14.78 7.51 16.77
C ARG A 131 -14.46 7.85 15.32
N GLU A 132 -13.23 8.21 15.02
CA GLU A 132 -12.78 8.48 13.65
C GLU A 132 -12.96 7.25 12.75
N LEU A 133 -12.60 6.05 13.23
CA LEU A 133 -12.82 4.81 12.49
C LEU A 133 -14.31 4.53 12.31
N ALA A 134 -15.13 4.72 13.34
CA ALA A 134 -16.59 4.54 13.25
C ALA A 134 -17.24 5.50 12.24
N GLU A 135 -16.82 6.78 12.21
CA GLU A 135 -17.28 7.77 11.23
C GLU A 135 -16.91 7.33 9.80
N HIS A 136 -15.70 6.81 9.60
CA HIS A 136 -15.28 6.28 8.29
C HIS A 136 -16.11 5.06 7.87
N ILE A 137 -16.30 4.08 8.77
CA ILE A 137 -17.11 2.88 8.50
C ILE A 137 -18.54 3.29 8.15
N GLN A 138 -19.14 4.23 8.89
CA GLN A 138 -20.47 4.74 8.60
C GLN A 138 -20.55 5.36 7.20
N GLN A 139 -19.60 6.22 6.83
CA GLN A 139 -19.56 6.83 5.50
C GLN A 139 -19.47 5.78 4.39
N VAL A 140 -18.64 4.75 4.57
CA VAL A 140 -18.51 3.64 3.62
C VAL A 140 -19.83 2.87 3.52
N TRP A 141 -20.47 2.54 4.64
CA TRP A 141 -21.73 1.77 4.64
C TRP A 141 -22.90 2.54 4.02
N VAL A 142 -23.01 3.83 4.31
CA VAL A 142 -24.00 4.72 3.66
C VAL A 142 -23.75 4.76 2.15
N LYS A 143 -22.49 4.88 1.72
CA LYS A 143 -22.14 4.95 0.29
C LYS A 143 -22.37 3.64 -0.46
N CYS A 144 -21.99 2.51 0.13
CA CYS A 144 -22.05 1.20 -0.54
C CYS A 144 -23.45 0.57 -0.48
N PHE A 145 -24.22 0.83 0.58
CA PHE A 145 -25.48 0.13 0.83
C PHE A 145 -26.69 1.04 1.03
N ASN A 146 -26.51 2.37 0.99
CA ASN A 146 -27.56 3.34 1.38
C ASN A 146 -28.10 3.04 2.79
N GLU A 147 -27.22 2.56 3.68
CA GLU A 147 -27.55 2.16 5.05
C GLU A 147 -28.00 3.36 5.88
N LYS A 148 -29.17 3.25 6.50
CA LYS A 148 -29.80 4.31 7.33
C LYS A 148 -30.42 3.77 8.61
N SER A 149 -30.42 2.45 8.79
CA SER A 149 -31.09 1.78 9.90
C SER A 149 -30.22 1.71 11.16
N LYS A 150 -28.90 1.72 10.99
CA LYS A 150 -27.93 1.64 12.09
C LYS A 150 -27.65 3.00 12.69
N ASN A 151 -27.56 3.04 14.02
CA ASN A 151 -27.16 4.25 14.74
C ASN A 151 -25.63 4.32 14.84
N PHE A 152 -25.10 5.44 15.34
CA PHE A 152 -23.66 5.62 15.45
C PHE A 152 -23.00 4.68 16.48
N ASP A 153 -23.74 4.21 17.49
CA ASP A 153 -23.23 3.27 18.49
C ASP A 153 -22.94 1.90 17.85
N ASP A 154 -23.73 1.47 16.86
CA ASP A 154 -23.47 0.25 16.09
C ASP A 154 -22.11 0.32 15.38
N TYR A 155 -21.79 1.47 14.77
CA TYR A 155 -20.51 1.70 14.09
C TYR A 155 -19.34 1.82 15.09
N THR A 156 -19.61 2.41 16.26
CA THR A 156 -18.65 2.47 17.37
C THR A 156 -18.31 1.06 17.89
N GLN A 157 -19.27 0.14 17.93
CA GLN A 157 -19.04 -1.23 18.38
C GLN A 157 -18.11 -1.99 17.42
N ILE A 158 -18.37 -1.94 16.11
CA ILE A 158 -17.49 -2.61 15.14
C ILE A 158 -16.10 -1.96 15.10
N ALA A 159 -15.99 -0.64 15.21
CA ALA A 159 -14.70 0.05 15.29
C ALA A 159 -13.87 -0.42 16.51
N LYS A 160 -14.51 -0.56 17.68
CA LYS A 160 -13.87 -1.12 18.88
C LYS A 160 -13.38 -2.55 18.66
N ASN A 161 -14.22 -3.39 18.04
CA ASN A 161 -13.86 -4.78 17.76
C ASN A 161 -12.66 -4.88 16.82
N ILE A 162 -12.63 -4.07 15.77
CA ILE A 162 -11.50 -4.02 14.82
C ILE A 162 -10.22 -3.59 15.54
N ILE A 163 -10.25 -2.48 16.29
CA ILE A 163 -9.07 -1.98 17.01
C ILE A 163 -8.56 -3.00 18.03
N ALA A 164 -9.45 -3.71 18.72
CA ALA A 164 -9.09 -4.73 19.70
C ALA A 164 -8.43 -5.99 19.10
N LYS A 165 -8.49 -6.18 17.77
CA LYS A 165 -7.78 -7.28 17.09
C LYS A 165 -6.31 -6.97 16.80
N GLU A 166 -5.82 -5.79 17.19
CA GLU A 166 -4.41 -5.40 17.08
C GLU A 166 -3.86 -5.70 15.68
N PHE A 167 -4.55 -5.20 14.63
CA PHE A 167 -4.08 -5.20 13.25
C PHE A 167 -2.70 -4.54 13.04
N TYR A 168 -2.03 -4.13 14.11
CA TYR A 168 -0.98 -3.12 14.17
C TYR A 168 0.31 -3.60 14.83
N ASP A 169 0.33 -4.80 15.39
CA ASP A 169 1.47 -5.32 16.16
C ASP A 169 2.25 -6.35 15.35
N PHE A 170 3.17 -5.87 14.51
CA PHE A 170 4.30 -6.64 13.98
C PHE A 170 5.57 -5.79 13.93
#